data_AF-A0A498KK90-F1
#
_entry.id   AF-A0A498KK90-F1
#
_cell.length_a   1.000
_cell.length_b   1.000
_cell.length_c   1.000
_cell.angle_alpha   90.00
_cell.angle_beta   90.00
_cell.angle_gamma   90.00
#
_symmetry.space_group_name_H-M   'P 1'
#
loop_
_entity.id
_entity.type
_entity.pdbx_description
1 polymer ?
#
loop_
_entity_poly.entity_id
_entity_poly.type
_entity_poly.pdbx_seq_one_letter_code
_entity_poly.pdbx_strand_id
1 'polypeptide(L)'
;MEYRCVECGGRMTTLFVQYSPGNIRLMKCGNCKAVADEYIECEPIIILIDLILHKTKAYTHLLYNVIDPQAPSFQGLLWKSTFGFLLLDACILTVLIRIVFLEI
;
A
#
# COMPACT_ATOMS: atom_id res chain seq x y z
N MET A 1 -10.96 -3.69 -15.46
CA MET A 1 -10.24 -4.59 -14.54
C MET A 1 -11.23 -5.49 -13.83
N GLU A 2 -10.85 -6.72 -13.50
CA GLU A 2 -11.66 -7.66 -12.70
C GLU A 2 -11.07 -7.76 -11.30
N TYR A 3 -11.86 -7.49 -10.26
CA TYR A 3 -11.45 -7.68 -8.87
C TYR A 3 -11.49 -9.16 -8.49
N ARG A 4 -10.77 -9.55 -7.44
CA ARG A 4 -10.85 -10.91 -6.88
C ARG A 4 -11.20 -10.90 -5.40
N CYS A 5 -11.98 -11.90 -5.01
CA CYS A 5 -12.25 -12.18 -3.62
C CYS A 5 -10.99 -12.72 -2.92
N VAL A 6 -10.64 -12.17 -1.76
CA VAL A 6 -9.44 -12.56 -0.99
C VAL A 6 -9.54 -13.95 -0.37
N GLU A 7 -10.77 -14.46 -0.19
CA GLU A 7 -11.02 -15.79 0.40
C GLU A 7 -10.95 -16.93 -0.61
N CYS A 8 -11.58 -16.74 -1.78
CA CYS A 8 -11.78 -17.83 -2.75
C CYS A 8 -11.15 -17.56 -4.12
N GLY A 9 -10.57 -16.38 -4.36
CA GLY A 9 -10.00 -16.00 -5.65
C GLY A 9 -11.03 -15.80 -6.77
N GLY A 10 -12.33 -15.91 -6.46
CA GLY A 10 -13.42 -15.72 -7.41
C GLY A 10 -13.46 -14.29 -7.96
N ARG A 11 -13.82 -14.16 -9.25
CA ARG A 11 -13.94 -12.87 -9.94
C ARG A 11 -15.09 -12.04 -9.40
N MET A 12 -14.88 -10.74 -9.27
CA MET A 12 -15.84 -9.75 -8.79
C MET A 12 -15.85 -8.52 -9.69
N THR A 13 -17.04 -7.95 -9.88
CA THR A 13 -17.22 -6.70 -10.63
C THR A 13 -17.05 -5.47 -9.73
N THR A 14 -17.48 -5.55 -8.47
CA THR A 14 -17.42 -4.45 -7.49
C THR A 14 -17.10 -4.98 -6.10
N LEU A 15 -16.10 -4.41 -5.43
CA LEU A 15 -15.70 -4.80 -4.06
C LEU A 15 -16.50 -4.08 -2.98
N PHE A 16 -16.87 -2.82 -3.22
CA PHE A 16 -17.62 -1.99 -2.27
C PHE A 16 -18.68 -1.17 -3.00
N VAL A 17 -19.74 -0.82 -2.28
CA VAL A 17 -20.77 0.13 -2.74
C VAL A 17 -20.77 1.30 -1.77
N GLN A 18 -20.59 2.51 -2.29
CA GLN A 18 -20.68 3.73 -1.51
C GLN A 18 -22.13 4.23 -1.51
N TYR A 19 -22.75 4.34 -0.33
CA TYR A 19 -24.11 4.84 -0.19
C TYR A 19 -24.15 6.35 0.09
N SER A 20 -23.18 6.85 0.86
CA SER A 20 -23.04 8.26 1.26
C SER A 20 -21.55 8.61 1.39
N PRO A 21 -21.13 9.89 1.35
CA PRO A 21 -19.75 10.26 1.62
C PRO A 21 -19.33 9.74 3.01
N GLY A 22 -18.39 8.80 3.04
CA GLY A 22 -17.91 8.13 4.26
C GLY A 22 -18.64 6.84 4.65
N ASN A 23 -19.73 6.44 3.98
CA ASN A 23 -20.39 5.16 4.21
C ASN A 23 -20.19 4.22 3.01
N ILE A 24 -19.18 3.38 3.12
CA ILE A 24 -18.92 2.28 2.18
C ILE A 24 -19.43 0.98 2.79
N ARG A 25 -20.01 0.12 1.95
CA ARG A 25 -20.43 -1.22 2.36
C ARG A 25 -19.71 -2.25 1.51
N LEU A 26 -19.03 -3.17 2.18
CA LEU A 26 -18.33 -4.28 1.54
C LEU A 26 -19.33 -5.27 0.93
N MET A 27 -19.04 -5.69 -0.30
CA MET A 27 -19.83 -6.69 -1.00
C MET A 27 -19.45 -8.10 -0.54
N LYS A 28 -20.43 -8.99 -0.49
CA LYS A 28 -20.19 -10.41 -0.24
C LYS A 28 -19.94 -11.13 -1.57
N CYS A 29 -19.02 -12.08 -1.54
CA CYS A 29 -18.72 -12.90 -2.70
C CYS A 29 -19.91 -13.81 -3.03
N GLY A 30 -20.34 -13.83 -4.29
CA GLY A 30 -21.41 -14.74 -4.74
C GLY A 30 -21.05 -16.23 -4.63
N ASN A 31 -19.75 -16.56 -4.66
CA ASN A 31 -19.27 -17.95 -4.62
C ASN A 31 -19.11 -18.48 -3.19
N CYS A 32 -18.36 -17.79 -2.33
CA CYS A 32 -18.09 -18.22 -0.96
C CYS A 32 -19.01 -17.59 0.10
N LYS A 33 -19.84 -16.60 -0.26
CA LYS A 33 -20.73 -15.83 0.64
C LYS A 33 -20.02 -15.09 1.78
N ALA A 34 -18.70 -15.15 1.85
CA ALA A 34 -17.87 -14.34 2.75
C ALA A 34 -17.74 -12.91 2.23
N VAL A 35 -17.26 -12.00 3.09
CA VAL A 35 -16.90 -10.64 2.69
C VAL A 35 -15.80 -10.73 1.63
N ALA A 36 -15.98 -10.01 0.51
CA ALA A 36 -15.09 -10.18 -0.64
C ALA A 36 -13.66 -9.69 -0.36
N ASP A 37 -13.54 -8.62 0.42
CA ASP A 37 -12.28 -8.01 0.82
C ASP A 37 -12.49 -7.16 2.10
N GLU A 38 -12.02 -7.66 3.25
CA GLU A 38 -12.11 -6.94 4.53
C GLU A 38 -11.02 -5.87 4.69
N TYR A 39 -9.95 -5.94 3.90
CA TYR A 39 -8.78 -5.07 4.06
C TYR A 39 -9.03 -3.63 3.58
N ILE A 40 -10.12 -3.39 2.84
CA ILE A 40 -10.50 -2.06 2.34
C ILE A 40 -10.84 -1.09 3.49
N GLU A 41 -11.39 -1.59 4.59
CA GLU A 41 -11.74 -0.77 5.77
C GLU A 41 -10.55 -0.61 6.73
N CYS A 42 -9.48 -1.38 6.52
CA CYS A 42 -8.33 -1.43 7.41
C CYS A 42 -7.27 -0.39 7.05
N GLU A 43 -6.51 0.05 8.05
CA GLU A 43 -5.32 0.86 7.81
C GLU A 43 -4.21 0.02 7.12
N PRO A 44 -3.37 0.64 6.27
CA PRO A 44 -2.33 -0.06 5.51
C PRO A 44 -1.31 -0.79 6.40
N ILE A 45 -1.15 -0.38 7.65
CA ILE A 45 -0.26 -1.03 8.63
C ILE A 45 -0.74 -2.47 8.92
N ILE A 46 -2.05 -2.70 8.98
CA ILE A 46 -2.62 -4.03 9.25
C ILE A 46 -2.34 -4.96 8.07
N ILE A 47 -2.53 -4.46 6.85
CA ILE A 47 -2.22 -5.19 5.61
C ILE A 47 -0.74 -5.57 5.57
N LEU A 48 0.15 -4.65 5.97
CA LEU A 48 1.59 -4.89 6.03
C LEU A 48 1.95 -6.00 7.04
N ILE A 49 1.35 -5.99 8.22
CA ILE A 49 1.58 -7.02 9.24
C ILE A 49 1.17 -8.40 8.69
N ASP A 50 0.00 -8.49 8.06
CA ASP A 50 -0.50 -9.75 7.48
C ASP A 50 0.36 -10.23 6.30
N LEU A 51 0.93 -9.30 5.53
CA LEU A 51 1.88 -9.61 4.46
C LEU A 51 3.19 -10.19 5.02
N ILE A 52 3.72 -9.60 6.09
CA ILE A 52 4.90 -10.12 6.83
C ILE A 52 4.61 -11.51 7.39
N LEU A 53 3.37 -11.72 7.87
CA LEU A 53 2.90 -13.01 8.37
C LEU A 53 2.59 -14.04 7.26
N HIS A 54 2.88 -13.71 6.00
CA HIS A 54 2.63 -14.54 4.83
C HIS A 54 1.18 -15.02 4.66
N LYS A 55 0.20 -14.20 5.05
CA LYS A 55 -1.21 -14.51 4.82
C LYS A 55 -1.54 -14.37 3.33
N THR A 56 -2.02 -15.45 2.72
CA THR A 56 -2.43 -15.49 1.30
C THR A 56 -3.51 -14.46 0.94
N LYS A 57 -4.39 -14.13 1.90
CA LYS A 57 -5.42 -13.10 1.73
C LYS A 57 -4.83 -11.71 1.47
N ALA A 58 -3.82 -11.31 2.25
CA ALA A 58 -3.14 -10.03 2.11
C ALA A 58 -2.38 -9.94 0.77
N TYR A 59 -1.75 -11.03 0.33
CA TYR A 59 -1.14 -11.08 -1.01
C TYR A 59 -2.18 -10.91 -2.13
N THR A 60 -3.35 -11.54 -2.00
CA THR A 60 -4.42 -11.43 -3.00
C THR A 60 -4.98 -10.01 -3.06
N HIS A 61 -5.19 -9.38 -1.90
CA HIS A 61 -5.56 -7.97 -1.79
C HIS A 61 -4.52 -7.07 -2.48
N LEU A 62 -3.24 -7.23 -2.13
CA LEU A 62 -2.15 -6.43 -2.67
C LEU A 62 -1.99 -6.59 -4.19
N LEU A 63 -2.04 -7.83 -4.70
CA LEU A 63 -1.79 -8.12 -6.12
C LEU A 63 -2.96 -7.77 -7.04
N TYR A 64 -4.22 -7.93 -6.59
CA TYR A 64 -5.38 -7.81 -7.46
C TYR A 64 -6.30 -6.62 -7.15
N ASN A 65 -6.32 -6.13 -5.91
CA ASN A 65 -7.26 -5.09 -5.47
C ASN A 65 -6.57 -3.76 -5.15
N VAL A 66 -5.26 -3.75 -4.87
CA VAL A 66 -4.48 -2.52 -4.57
C VAL A 66 -3.70 -2.00 -5.77
N ILE A 67 -3.17 -2.87 -6.63
CA ILE A 67 -2.42 -2.46 -7.83
C ILE A 67 -3.29 -1.62 -8.79
N ASP A 68 -4.61 -1.71 -8.67
CA ASP A 68 -5.59 -1.01 -9.50
C ASP A 68 -6.88 -0.88 -8.68
N PRO A 69 -7.53 0.29 -8.40
CA PRO A 69 -7.22 1.72 -8.57
C PRO A 69 -7.46 2.57 -7.28
N GLN A 70 -6.58 3.53 -6.94
CA GLN A 70 -6.63 4.44 -5.77
C GLN A 70 -5.80 3.98 -4.55
N ALA A 71 -4.48 4.00 -4.67
CA ALA A 71 -3.58 3.98 -3.52
C ALA A 71 -3.15 5.42 -3.15
N PRO A 72 -3.90 6.20 -2.34
CA PRO A 72 -3.46 7.54 -1.95
C PRO A 72 -2.53 7.57 -0.71
N SER A 73 -2.18 6.44 -0.09
CA SER A 73 -1.51 6.48 1.21
C SER A 73 0.02 6.54 1.17
N PHE A 74 0.68 6.08 0.10
CA PHE A 74 2.16 6.07 0.04
C PHE A 74 2.77 7.29 -0.67
N GLN A 75 1.96 8.24 -1.14
CA GLN A 75 2.45 9.44 -1.82
C GLN A 75 3.01 10.49 -0.85
N GLY A 76 2.52 10.52 0.40
CA GLY A 76 2.98 11.47 1.42
C GLY A 76 4.29 11.09 2.12
N LEU A 77 4.69 9.81 2.06
CA LEU A 77 5.88 9.30 2.75
C LEU A 77 7.15 9.46 1.91
N LEU A 78 7.04 9.30 0.58
CA LEU A 78 8.17 9.40 -0.34
C LEU A 78 8.71 10.84 -0.48
N TRP A 79 7.84 11.85 -0.52
CA TRP A 79 8.30 13.25 -0.62
C TRP A 79 9.07 13.72 0.62
N LYS A 80 8.75 13.18 1.80
CA LYS A 80 9.49 13.49 3.03
C LYS A 80 10.87 12.81 3.05
N SER A 81 10.99 11.65 2.41
CA SER A 81 12.28 10.94 2.27
C SER A 81 13.25 11.68 1.34
N THR A 82 12.75 12.31 0.26
CA THR A 82 13.58 13.09 -0.68
C THR A 82 14.37 14.21 0.00
N PHE A 83 13.79 14.88 1.00
CA PHE A 83 14.48 15.94 1.75
C PHE A 83 15.60 15.39 2.64
N GLY A 84 15.39 14.22 3.25
CA GLY A 84 16.41 13.53 4.06
C GLY A 84 17.58 13.04 3.22
N PHE A 85 17.30 12.49 2.03
CA PHE A 85 18.33 12.00 1.11
C PHE A 85 19.21 13.13 0.56
N LEU A 86 18.62 14.26 0.15
CA LEU A 86 19.36 15.44 -0.32
C LEU A 86 20.27 16.06 0.76
N LEU A 87 19.83 16.08 2.02
CA LEU A 87 20.63 16.58 3.14
C LEU A 87 21.80 15.64 3.46
N LEU A 88 21.60 14.33 3.36
CA LEU A 88 22.67 13.33 3.52
C LEU A 88 23.71 13.45 2.40
N ASP A 89 23.29 13.55 1.14
CA ASP A 89 24.21 13.72 -0.01
C ASP A 89 25.04 15.02 0.11
N ALA A 90 24.43 16.13 0.51
CA ALA A 90 25.12 17.40 0.70
C ALA A 90 26.15 17.35 1.85
N CYS A 91 25.81 16.68 2.96
CA CYS A 91 26.72 16.53 4.09
C CYS A 91 27.91 15.62 3.75
N ILE A 92 27.68 14.50 3.05
CA ILE A 92 28.73 13.56 2.64
C ILE A 92 29.71 14.25 1.68
N LEU A 93 29.22 14.99 0.68
CA LEU A 93 30.07 15.72 -0.26
C LEU A 93 30.87 16.83 0.44
N THR A 94 30.26 17.54 1.39
CA THR A 94 30.95 18.59 2.16
C THR A 94 32.06 18.01 3.02
N VAL A 95 31.83 16.88 3.70
CA VAL A 95 32.85 16.20 4.51
C VAL A 95 33.95 15.62 3.63
N LEU A 96 33.62 15.04 2.47
CA LEU A 96 34.59 14.50 1.53
C LEU A 96 35.49 15.60 0.95
N ILE A 97 34.92 16.74 0.54
CA ILE A 97 35.68 17.90 0.08
C ILE A 97 36.58 18.45 1.21
N ARG A 98 36.08 18.51 2.44
CA ARG A 98 36.88 18.95 3.59
C ARG A 98 38.03 18.00 3.94
N ILE A 99 37.85 16.69 3.76
CA ILE A 99 38.91 15.68 3.96
C ILE A 99 39.95 15.78 2.84
N VAL A 100 39.51 15.83 1.57
CA VAL A 100 40.39 15.90 0.40
C VAL A 100 41.21 17.21 0.36
N PHE A 101 40.65 18.33 0.83
CA PHE A 101 41.33 19.62 0.84
C PHE A 101 42.17 19.89 2.11
N LEU A 102 42.07 19.04 3.15
CA LEU A 102 42.93 19.11 4.35
C LEU A 102 44.15 18.16 4.27
N GLU A 103 44.16 17.23 3.31
CA GLU A 103 45.30 16.34 3.00
C GLU A 103 46.15 16.79 1.79
N ILE A 104 45.94 18.00 1.25
CA ILE A 104 46.78 18.64 0.21
C ILE A 104 47.45 19.90 0.75
#